data_AF-G3J5F1-F1
#
_entry.id   AF-G3J5F1-F1
#
_cell.length_a   1.000
_cell.length_b   1.000
_cell.length_c   1.000
_cell.angle_alpha   90.00
_cell.angle_beta   90.00
_cell.angle_gamma   90.00
#
_symmetry.space_group_name_H-M   'P 1'
#
loop_
_entity.id
_entity.type
_entity.pdbx_description
1 polymer ?
#
loop_
_entity_poly.entity_id
_entity_poly.type
_entity_poly.pdbx_seq_one_letter_code
_entity_poly.pdbx_strand_id
1 'polypeptide(L)'
;MGIARWRYVLKYSLNNPKYLKGNRFVLSNGHTCQFKDTFLAVYKDMTLSRSSRTTPHAPLAGPPETEIEGIKVTTDPFGQGVAKAVGLAIAMKKLAATYNRPGYNLVNNVTCCITRDICLQVGVCSRGGPLTGYWKLNNLAVPYANHQMTCDVSIDLLRAYGWDVLEAADCCFDVEELVKALLQAEESQESQDKPSVVC
;
A
#
# COMPACT_ATOMS: atom_id res chain seq x y z
N MET A 1 4.43 -1.83 11.58
CA MET A 1 3.81 -1.46 10.27
C MET A 1 2.81 -0.31 10.31
N GLY A 2 1.64 -0.44 10.96
CA GLY A 2 0.59 0.59 10.90
C GLY A 2 0.98 1.95 11.49
N ILE A 3 1.55 1.96 12.70
CA ILE A 3 2.05 3.18 13.36
C ILE A 3 3.12 3.86 12.51
N ALA A 4 4.16 3.13 12.11
CA ALA A 4 5.23 3.62 11.23
C ALA A 4 4.66 4.37 10.02
N ARG A 5 3.65 3.79 9.38
CA ARG A 5 3.07 4.37 8.16
C ARG A 5 2.16 5.55 8.44
N TRP A 6 1.09 5.40 9.22
CA TRP A 6 0.09 6.46 9.41
C TRP A 6 0.63 7.67 10.16
N ARG A 7 1.59 7.47 11.08
CA ARG A 7 2.13 8.57 11.87
C ARG A 7 3.28 9.30 11.17
N TYR A 8 4.16 8.58 10.47
CA TYR A 8 5.44 9.14 10.02
C TYR A 8 5.60 9.24 8.51
N VAL A 9 4.92 8.42 7.71
CA VAL A 9 5.22 8.29 6.26
C VAL A 9 4.05 8.71 5.37
N LEU A 10 2.83 8.25 5.70
CA LEU A 10 1.68 8.39 4.83
C LEU A 10 1.24 9.87 4.73
N LYS A 11 1.22 10.39 3.51
CA LYS A 11 0.64 11.71 3.21
C LYS A 11 -0.86 11.57 2.98
N TYR A 12 -1.70 12.02 3.91
CA TYR A 12 -3.15 11.99 3.77
C TYR A 12 -3.80 13.19 4.47
N SER A 13 -5.07 13.46 4.18
CA SER A 13 -5.83 14.54 4.81
C SER A 13 -7.00 13.98 5.58
N LEU A 14 -7.06 14.29 6.88
CA LEU A 14 -8.14 13.88 7.78
C LEU A 14 -9.49 14.52 7.40
N ASN A 15 -9.46 15.74 6.87
CA ASN A 15 -10.66 16.49 6.52
C ASN A 15 -11.07 16.34 5.05
N ASN A 16 -10.19 15.77 4.21
CA ASN A 16 -10.45 15.58 2.79
C ASN A 16 -9.92 14.22 2.30
N PRO A 17 -10.72 13.16 2.42
CA PRO A 17 -10.36 11.84 1.90
C PRO A 17 -10.13 11.82 0.39
N LYS A 18 -10.61 12.82 -0.37
CA LYS A 18 -10.40 12.98 -1.81
C LYS A 18 -9.14 13.78 -2.16
N TYR A 19 -8.26 14.04 -1.18
CA TYR A 19 -7.01 14.77 -1.39
C TYR A 19 -6.14 14.15 -2.51
N LEU A 20 -6.00 14.88 -3.61
CA LEU A 20 -5.38 14.37 -4.84
C LEU A 20 -3.90 14.03 -4.62
N LYS A 21 -3.15 14.91 -3.97
CA LYS A 21 -1.72 14.73 -3.64
C LYS A 21 -1.47 13.71 -2.51
N GLY A 22 -2.51 13.23 -1.86
CA GLY A 22 -2.38 12.20 -0.83
C GLY A 22 -1.90 10.88 -1.43
N ASN A 23 -1.10 10.16 -0.67
CA ASN A 23 -0.69 8.79 -0.97
C ASN A 23 -1.94 7.90 -1.08
N ARG A 24 -1.88 6.91 -1.96
CA ARG A 24 -2.94 5.91 -2.12
C ARG A 24 -2.60 4.71 -1.27
N PHE A 25 -3.46 4.36 -0.33
CA PHE A 25 -3.26 3.19 0.52
C PHE A 25 -4.18 2.05 0.08
N VAL A 26 -3.61 0.86 -0.04
CA VAL A 26 -4.32 -0.38 -0.34
C VAL A 26 -3.92 -1.45 0.68
N LEU A 27 -4.90 -2.07 1.31
CA LEU A 27 -4.68 -3.24 2.15
C LEU A 27 -5.03 -4.50 1.33
N SER A 28 -4.03 -5.17 0.75
CA SER A 28 -4.32 -6.37 -0.06
C SER A 28 -4.77 -7.56 0.80
N ASN A 29 -4.39 -7.58 2.07
CA ASN A 29 -4.79 -8.59 3.04
C ASN A 29 -6.15 -8.23 3.66
N GLY A 30 -7.22 -8.32 2.86
CA GLY A 30 -8.56 -7.86 3.25
C GLY A 30 -9.08 -8.48 4.56
N HIS A 31 -8.66 -9.72 4.86
CA HIS A 31 -8.99 -10.43 6.11
C HIS A 31 -8.45 -9.75 7.38
N THR A 32 -7.44 -8.89 7.25
CA THR A 32 -6.92 -8.06 8.36
C THR A 32 -7.71 -6.76 8.53
N CYS A 33 -9.03 -6.78 8.30
CA CYS A 33 -9.88 -5.60 8.29
C CYS A 33 -9.82 -4.74 9.56
N GLN A 34 -9.66 -5.35 10.74
CA GLN A 34 -9.52 -4.63 12.01
C GLN A 34 -8.30 -3.71 12.05
N PHE A 35 -7.23 -4.07 11.34
CA PHE A 35 -6.07 -3.20 11.17
C PHE A 35 -6.48 -1.90 10.48
N LYS A 36 -7.21 -2.00 9.36
CA LYS A 36 -7.74 -0.84 8.64
C LYS A 36 -8.67 -0.02 9.52
N ASP A 37 -9.59 -0.66 10.25
CA ASP A 37 -10.58 0.04 11.07
C ASP A 37 -9.92 0.93 12.13
N THR A 38 -8.85 0.43 12.75
CA THR A 38 -8.06 1.17 13.76
C THR A 38 -7.49 2.47 13.20
N PHE A 39 -7.00 2.45 11.96
CA PHE A 39 -6.39 3.63 11.33
C PHE A 39 -7.38 4.49 10.54
N LEU A 40 -8.58 3.99 10.27
CA LEU A 40 -9.66 4.82 9.77
C LEU A 40 -10.39 5.57 10.89
N ALA A 41 -10.28 5.10 12.14
CA ALA A 41 -10.92 5.74 13.29
C ALA A 41 -10.46 7.19 13.58
N VAL A 42 -9.41 7.64 12.91
CA VAL A 42 -8.94 9.04 12.93
C VAL A 42 -9.81 9.98 12.08
N TYR A 43 -10.64 9.45 11.18
CA TYR A 43 -11.59 10.24 10.39
C TYR A 43 -12.86 10.55 11.17
N LYS A 44 -13.44 11.73 10.92
CA LYS A 44 -14.50 12.34 11.74
C LYS A 44 -15.79 11.52 11.90
N ASP A 45 -16.02 10.50 11.07
CA ASP A 45 -17.24 9.68 11.08
C ASP A 45 -16.99 8.19 11.34
N MET A 46 -15.75 7.81 11.68
CA MET A 46 -15.32 6.42 11.81
C MET A 46 -15.16 6.05 13.29
N THR A 47 -16.27 5.96 14.01
CA THR A 47 -16.23 5.54 15.43
C THR A 47 -16.04 4.03 15.57
N LEU A 48 -15.37 3.59 16.63
CA LEU A 48 -15.15 2.16 16.96
C LEU A 48 -16.45 1.36 17.09
N SER A 49 -17.58 2.01 17.37
CA SER A 49 -18.90 1.35 17.38
C SER A 49 -19.30 0.83 16.00
N ARG A 50 -18.76 1.40 14.91
CA ARG A 50 -19.01 0.97 13.52
C ARG A 50 -18.22 -0.28 13.11
N SER A 51 -17.23 -0.70 13.89
CA SER A 51 -16.43 -1.94 13.68
C SER A 51 -16.92 -3.14 14.49
N SER A 52 -18.08 -3.03 15.13
CA SER A 52 -18.68 -4.13 15.89
C SER A 52 -18.97 -5.34 14.99
N ARG A 53 -18.40 -6.50 15.33
CA ARG A 53 -18.68 -7.77 14.63
C ARG A 53 -19.98 -8.44 15.09
N THR A 54 -20.57 -7.96 16.19
CA THR A 54 -21.81 -8.51 16.75
C THR A 54 -23.05 -7.82 16.19
N THR A 55 -22.88 -6.71 15.46
CA THR A 55 -23.97 -5.98 14.82
C THR A 55 -24.06 -6.39 13.36
N PRO A 56 -25.17 -6.97 12.88
CA PRO A 56 -25.38 -7.25 11.47
C PRO A 56 -25.22 -5.96 10.65
N HIS A 57 -24.54 -6.05 9.50
CA HIS A 57 -24.29 -4.91 8.60
C HIS A 57 -23.52 -3.74 9.22
N ALA A 58 -22.71 -3.99 10.27
CA ALA A 58 -21.84 -2.93 10.77
C ALA A 58 -20.91 -2.44 9.63
N PRO A 59 -20.85 -1.12 9.36
CA PRO A 59 -20.21 -0.59 8.16
C PRO A 59 -18.71 -0.90 8.03
N LEU A 60 -18.05 -1.27 9.14
CA LEU A 60 -16.63 -1.63 9.16
C LEU A 60 -16.39 -3.11 9.45
N ALA A 61 -17.44 -3.91 9.66
CA ALA A 61 -17.31 -5.34 9.93
C ALA A 61 -17.10 -6.12 8.63
N GLY A 62 -15.92 -6.01 8.05
CA GLY A 62 -15.63 -6.72 6.81
C GLY A 62 -14.37 -6.25 6.10
N PRO A 63 -14.02 -6.90 4.98
CA PRO A 63 -12.94 -6.46 4.11
C PRO A 63 -13.05 -4.97 3.74
N PRO A 64 -11.95 -4.33 3.30
CA PRO A 64 -12.04 -2.98 2.75
C PRO A 64 -13.05 -2.91 1.60
N GLU A 65 -14.00 -1.98 1.65
CA GLU A 65 -15.05 -1.73 0.66
C GLU A 65 -15.12 -0.24 0.29
N THR A 66 -15.29 0.08 -1.00
CA THR A 66 -15.30 1.47 -1.49
C THR A 66 -16.47 2.33 -1.02
N GLU A 67 -17.49 1.72 -0.43
CA GLU A 67 -18.63 2.42 0.17
C GLU A 67 -18.22 3.17 1.45
N ILE A 68 -17.10 2.76 2.06
CA ILE A 68 -16.56 3.34 3.28
C ILE A 68 -15.63 4.50 2.93
N GLU A 69 -15.85 5.66 3.54
CA GLU A 69 -15.01 6.83 3.32
C GLU A 69 -13.54 6.57 3.71
N GLY A 70 -12.62 7.06 2.87
CA GLY A 70 -11.19 6.82 3.02
C GLY A 70 -10.69 5.53 2.34
N ILE A 71 -11.57 4.58 2.01
CA ILE A 71 -11.22 3.39 1.25
C ILE A 71 -11.26 3.69 -0.25
N LYS A 72 -10.16 3.39 -0.95
CA LYS A 72 -10.04 3.66 -2.39
C LYS A 72 -10.44 2.49 -3.27
N VAL A 73 -10.26 1.27 -2.77
CA VAL A 73 -10.49 0.04 -3.52
C VAL A 73 -11.04 -1.02 -2.59
N THR A 74 -12.01 -1.78 -3.09
CA THR A 74 -12.50 -2.97 -2.39
C THR A 74 -11.45 -4.08 -2.51
N THR A 75 -11.12 -4.74 -1.42
CA THR A 75 -10.13 -5.84 -1.41
C THR A 75 -10.69 -6.98 -0.59
N ASP A 76 -10.81 -8.17 -1.15
CA ASP A 76 -11.22 -9.35 -0.38
C ASP A 76 -10.53 -10.62 -0.91
N PRO A 77 -10.60 -10.96 -2.22
CA PRO A 77 -9.80 -12.06 -2.74
C PRO A 77 -8.31 -11.74 -2.70
N PHE A 78 -7.50 -12.69 -2.25
CA PHE A 78 -6.04 -12.56 -2.17
C PHE A 78 -5.45 -12.11 -3.52
N GLY A 79 -4.44 -11.23 -3.46
CA GLY A 79 -3.72 -10.69 -4.63
C GLY A 79 -4.46 -9.59 -5.41
N GLN A 80 -5.78 -9.48 -5.33
CA GLN A 80 -6.52 -8.42 -6.05
C GLN A 80 -6.14 -7.01 -5.58
N GLY A 81 -5.80 -6.84 -4.30
CA GLY A 81 -5.34 -5.56 -3.78
C GLY A 81 -4.04 -5.09 -4.41
N VAL A 82 -3.07 -6.00 -4.59
CA VAL A 82 -1.80 -5.69 -5.28
C VAL A 82 -2.07 -5.26 -6.73
N ALA A 83 -2.89 -6.01 -7.47
CA ALA A 83 -3.22 -5.66 -8.86
C ALA A 83 -3.89 -4.28 -8.97
N LYS A 84 -4.81 -3.96 -8.05
CA LYS A 84 -5.44 -2.64 -7.98
C LYS A 84 -4.45 -1.54 -7.60
N ALA A 85 -3.51 -1.81 -6.69
CA ALA A 85 -2.44 -0.88 -6.36
C ALA A 85 -1.53 -0.58 -7.57
N VAL A 86 -1.21 -1.59 -8.38
CA VAL A 86 -0.48 -1.40 -9.64
C VAL A 86 -1.26 -0.50 -10.59
N GLY A 87 -2.56 -0.73 -10.77
CA GLY A 87 -3.43 0.13 -11.58
C GLY A 87 -3.47 1.59 -11.10
N LEU A 88 -3.54 1.80 -9.79
CA LEU A 88 -3.47 3.13 -9.18
C LEU A 88 -2.12 3.81 -9.44
N ALA A 89 -1.01 3.09 -9.30
CA ALA A 89 0.32 3.60 -9.56
C ALA A 89 0.48 4.06 -11.02
N ILE A 90 0.01 3.25 -11.98
CA ILE A 90 -0.01 3.58 -13.41
C ILE A 90 -0.84 4.84 -13.67
N ALA A 91 -2.05 4.91 -13.10
CA ALA A 91 -2.93 6.06 -13.27
C ALA A 91 -2.27 7.35 -12.74
N MET A 92 -1.63 7.30 -11.58
CA MET A 92 -0.95 8.47 -11.00
C MET A 92 0.26 8.89 -11.84
N LYS A 93 1.08 7.95 -12.35
CA LYS A 93 2.17 8.29 -13.28
C LYS A 93 1.66 8.93 -14.56
N LYS A 94 0.56 8.41 -15.13
CA LYS A 94 -0.04 8.98 -16.33
C LYS A 94 -0.55 10.40 -16.09
N LEU A 95 -1.21 10.64 -14.96
CA LEU A 95 -1.65 11.98 -14.56
C LEU A 95 -0.47 12.93 -14.35
N ALA A 96 0.58 12.49 -13.64
CA ALA A 96 1.81 13.27 -13.46
C ALA A 96 2.43 13.65 -14.80
N ALA A 97 2.59 12.71 -15.73
CA ALA A 97 3.14 12.97 -17.06
C ALA A 97 2.27 13.92 -17.90
N THR A 98 0.96 13.93 -17.68
CA THR A 98 0.02 14.75 -18.45
C THR A 98 -0.03 16.19 -17.93
N TYR A 99 -0.04 16.36 -16.60
CA TYR A 99 -0.39 17.64 -15.96
C TYR A 99 0.77 18.33 -15.24
N ASN A 100 1.83 17.64 -14.85
CA ASN A 100 2.98 18.31 -14.24
C ASN A 100 3.68 19.21 -15.26
N ARG A 101 4.21 20.34 -14.80
CA ARG A 101 4.99 21.30 -15.58
C ARG A 101 6.23 21.71 -14.79
N PRO A 102 7.29 22.22 -15.43
CA PRO A 102 8.45 22.76 -14.70
C PRO A 102 8.01 23.79 -13.65
N GLY A 103 8.41 23.59 -12.38
CA GLY A 103 7.98 24.41 -11.25
C GLY A 103 6.60 24.09 -10.66
N TYR A 104 5.81 23.21 -11.29
CA TYR A 104 4.46 22.84 -10.87
C TYR A 104 4.28 21.32 -10.81
N ASN A 105 4.66 20.74 -9.67
CA ASN A 105 4.45 19.32 -9.38
C ASN A 105 3.07 19.12 -8.72
N LEU A 106 2.06 18.83 -9.55
CA LEU A 106 0.67 18.68 -9.12
C LEU A 106 0.37 17.26 -8.63
N VAL A 107 0.99 16.25 -9.26
CA VAL A 107 0.80 14.82 -8.92
C VAL A 107 2.16 14.19 -8.66
N ASN A 108 2.40 13.84 -7.40
CA ASN A 108 3.65 13.23 -6.90
C ASN A 108 3.39 12.28 -5.71
N ASN A 109 2.29 11.54 -5.78
CA ASN A 109 1.86 10.67 -4.70
C ASN A 109 2.41 9.25 -4.85
N VAL A 110 2.59 8.59 -3.71
CA VAL A 110 2.99 7.18 -3.63
C VAL A 110 1.74 6.31 -3.54
N THR A 111 1.75 5.18 -4.24
CA THR A 111 0.80 4.09 -3.99
C THR A 111 1.44 3.06 -3.07
N CYS A 112 0.84 2.87 -1.90
CA CYS A 112 1.18 1.88 -0.90
C CYS A 112 0.27 0.66 -1.03
N CYS A 113 0.86 -0.55 -1.01
CA CYS A 113 0.09 -1.77 -0.87
C CYS A 113 0.67 -2.66 0.23
N ILE A 114 -0.05 -2.86 1.33
CA ILE A 114 0.35 -3.87 2.33
C ILE A 114 -0.07 -5.26 1.82
N THR A 115 0.89 -6.18 1.77
CA THR A 115 0.71 -7.54 1.24
C THR A 115 1.39 -8.60 2.12
N ARG A 116 1.05 -9.88 1.90
CA ARG A 116 1.72 -11.06 2.51
C ARG A 116 1.92 -12.15 1.44
N ASP A 117 2.55 -13.25 1.84
CA ASP A 117 3.02 -14.35 0.96
C ASP A 117 1.94 -14.80 -0.02
N ILE A 118 0.76 -15.14 0.52
CA ILE A 118 -0.36 -15.66 -0.28
C ILE A 118 -0.84 -14.66 -1.34
N CYS A 119 -0.77 -13.36 -1.08
CA CYS A 119 -1.16 -12.37 -2.09
C CYS A 119 -0.17 -12.36 -3.26
N LEU A 120 1.14 -12.54 -3.00
CA LEU A 120 2.16 -12.58 -4.05
C LEU A 120 2.13 -13.89 -4.86
N GLN A 121 1.67 -14.99 -4.27
CA GLN A 121 1.53 -16.30 -4.92
C GLN A 121 0.36 -16.38 -5.91
N VAL A 122 -0.69 -15.58 -5.72
CA VAL A 122 -1.86 -15.59 -6.62
C VAL A 122 -1.44 -15.16 -8.02
N GLY A 123 -1.94 -15.87 -9.04
CA GLY A 123 -1.57 -15.69 -10.46
C GLY A 123 -1.66 -14.25 -10.98
N VAL A 124 -2.57 -13.45 -10.44
CA VAL A 124 -2.70 -12.02 -10.80
C VAL A 124 -1.48 -11.21 -10.38
N CYS A 125 -0.84 -11.57 -9.26
CA CYS A 125 0.35 -10.90 -8.75
C CYS A 125 1.62 -11.46 -9.37
N SER A 126 1.72 -12.78 -9.53
CA SER A 126 2.91 -13.41 -10.11
C SER A 126 3.14 -13.00 -11.57
N ARG A 127 2.07 -12.76 -12.34
CA ARG A 127 2.17 -12.19 -13.70
C ARG A 127 2.36 -10.67 -13.71
N GLY A 128 1.87 -9.97 -12.69
CA GLY A 128 1.98 -8.51 -12.57
C GLY A 128 3.35 -8.03 -12.07
N GLY A 129 4.01 -8.81 -11.20
CA GLY A 129 5.31 -8.47 -10.60
C GLY A 129 6.38 -8.05 -11.61
N PRO A 130 6.71 -8.88 -12.61
CA PRO A 130 7.69 -8.53 -13.65
C PRO A 130 7.30 -7.26 -14.43
N LEU A 131 6.00 -7.06 -14.66
CA LEU A 131 5.48 -5.95 -15.45
C LEU A 131 5.65 -4.61 -14.72
N THR A 132 5.53 -4.60 -13.39
CA THR A 132 5.76 -3.38 -12.58
C THR A 132 7.22 -2.93 -12.61
N GLY A 133 8.17 -3.86 -12.62
CA GLY A 133 9.59 -3.57 -12.80
C GLY A 133 9.89 -3.10 -14.21
N TYR A 134 9.33 -3.75 -15.23
CA TYR A 134 9.46 -3.34 -16.63
C TYR A 134 8.93 -1.92 -16.88
N TRP A 135 7.78 -1.57 -16.30
CA TRP A 135 7.20 -0.22 -16.37
C TRP A 135 7.83 0.78 -15.41
N LYS A 136 8.84 0.37 -14.63
CA LYS A 136 9.61 1.25 -13.76
C LYS A 136 8.69 2.03 -12.81
N LEU A 137 7.73 1.34 -12.19
CA LEU A 137 6.71 1.96 -11.33
C LEU A 137 7.30 2.35 -9.97
N ASN A 138 8.20 3.32 -9.96
CA ASN A 138 8.84 3.84 -8.74
C ASN A 138 7.87 4.50 -7.76
N ASN A 139 6.65 4.82 -8.20
CA ASN A 139 5.60 5.31 -7.33
C ASN A 139 4.79 4.21 -6.63
N LEU A 140 5.26 2.97 -6.67
CA LEU A 140 4.69 1.83 -5.97
C LEU A 140 5.64 1.36 -4.87
N ALA A 141 5.18 1.42 -3.62
CA ALA A 141 5.90 0.93 -2.45
C ALA A 141 5.07 -0.15 -1.74
N VAL A 142 5.62 -1.35 -1.59
CA VAL A 142 4.90 -2.51 -1.05
C VAL A 142 5.56 -2.98 0.25
N PRO A 143 4.98 -2.66 1.42
CA PRO A 143 5.37 -3.33 2.64
C PRO A 143 4.89 -4.79 2.59
N TYR A 144 5.84 -5.69 2.62
CA TYR A 144 5.63 -7.12 2.59
C TYR A 144 5.81 -7.68 3.99
N ALA A 145 4.70 -8.13 4.59
CA ALA A 145 4.76 -8.69 5.94
C ALA A 145 5.17 -10.18 5.86
N ASN A 146 6.46 -10.41 5.73
CA ASN A 146 7.07 -11.73 5.63
C ASN A 146 7.10 -12.41 7.02
N HIS A 147 6.27 -13.43 7.22
CA HIS A 147 6.32 -14.24 8.44
C HIS A 147 6.89 -15.64 8.19
N GLN A 148 7.32 -15.93 6.96
CA GLN A 148 7.84 -17.24 6.50
C GLN A 148 6.95 -18.46 6.79
N MET A 149 5.69 -18.26 7.21
CA MET A 149 4.78 -19.34 7.62
C MET A 149 4.18 -20.11 6.43
N THR A 150 4.22 -19.55 5.22
CA THR A 150 3.46 -20.05 4.05
C THR A 150 4.24 -20.02 2.72
N CYS A 151 5.57 -19.92 2.72
CA CYS A 151 6.27 -19.36 1.56
C CYS A 151 6.96 -20.34 0.60
N ASP A 152 6.56 -20.26 -0.69
CA ASP A 152 7.34 -20.61 -1.90
C ASP A 152 7.87 -19.36 -2.67
N VAL A 153 7.59 -18.13 -2.21
CA VAL A 153 8.03 -16.88 -2.89
C VAL A 153 9.26 -16.33 -2.19
N SER A 154 10.43 -16.46 -2.83
CA SER A 154 11.68 -15.86 -2.34
C SER A 154 11.73 -14.35 -2.62
N ILE A 155 12.33 -13.61 -1.69
CA ILE A 155 12.71 -12.20 -1.88
C ILE A 155 13.57 -12.03 -3.15
N ASP A 156 14.38 -13.03 -3.51
CA ASP A 156 15.21 -13.01 -4.71
C ASP A 156 14.38 -13.00 -6.00
N LEU A 157 13.15 -13.53 -5.97
CA LEU A 157 12.25 -13.46 -7.11
C LEU A 157 11.81 -12.01 -7.37
N LEU A 158 11.58 -11.22 -6.32
CA LEU A 158 11.25 -9.80 -6.45
C LEU A 158 12.44 -9.00 -6.99
N ARG A 159 13.66 -9.31 -6.53
CA ARG A 159 14.90 -8.74 -7.11
C ARG A 159 15.01 -9.06 -8.60
N ALA A 160 14.74 -10.30 -9.00
CA ALA A 160 14.74 -10.73 -10.40
C ALA A 160 13.67 -10.02 -11.24
N TYR A 161 12.54 -9.63 -10.63
CA TYR A 161 11.52 -8.81 -11.27
C TYR A 161 11.90 -7.32 -11.38
N GLY A 162 13.08 -6.92 -10.91
CA GLY A 162 13.59 -5.55 -11.01
C GLY A 162 13.08 -4.63 -9.89
N TRP A 163 12.60 -5.19 -8.78
CA TRP A 163 12.21 -4.42 -7.61
C TRP A 163 13.43 -4.04 -6.78
N ASP A 164 13.37 -2.86 -6.17
CA ASP A 164 14.28 -2.49 -5.09
C ASP A 164 13.80 -3.14 -3.79
N VAL A 165 14.67 -3.92 -3.15
CA VAL A 165 14.33 -4.69 -1.95
C VAL A 165 15.05 -4.07 -0.76
N LEU A 166 14.27 -3.55 0.17
CA LEU A 166 14.76 -2.98 1.43
C LEU A 166 14.37 -3.91 2.58
N GLU A 167 15.35 -4.37 3.34
CA GLU A 167 15.17 -5.25 4.48
C GLU A 167 15.12 -4.42 5.78
N ALA A 168 14.11 -4.65 6.61
CA ALA A 168 13.98 -4.12 7.96
C ALA A 168 13.91 -5.29 8.95
N ALA A 169 15.05 -5.59 9.58
CA ALA A 169 15.28 -6.87 10.26
C ALA A 169 14.36 -7.09 11.46
N ASP A 170 14.04 -6.03 12.22
CA ASP A 170 13.13 -6.11 13.38
C ASP A 170 11.91 -5.19 13.20
N CYS A 171 11.18 -5.37 12.10
CA CYS A 171 9.99 -4.55 11.83
C CYS A 171 8.84 -4.75 12.84
N CYS A 172 8.94 -5.74 13.74
CA CYS A 172 8.00 -6.01 14.82
C CYS A 172 8.22 -5.08 16.02
N PHE A 173 9.47 -4.81 16.40
CA PHE A 173 9.81 -4.04 17.60
C PHE A 173 10.57 -2.75 17.31
N ASP A 174 11.20 -2.60 16.15
CA ASP A 174 11.89 -1.38 15.72
C ASP A 174 11.03 -0.59 14.71
N VAL A 175 10.31 0.39 15.25
CA VAL A 175 9.52 1.33 14.45
C VAL A 175 10.42 2.28 13.66
N GLU A 176 11.60 2.63 14.19
CA GLU A 176 12.47 3.63 13.58
C GLU A 176 13.16 3.06 12.33
N GLU A 177 13.69 1.83 12.41
CA GLU A 177 14.22 1.08 11.28
C GLU A 177 13.17 0.97 10.17
N LEU A 178 11.95 0.57 10.52
CA LEU A 178 10.86 0.44 9.56
C LEU A 178 10.49 1.78 8.92
N VAL A 179 10.48 2.88 9.69
CA VAL A 179 10.22 4.22 9.14
C VAL A 179 11.33 4.62 8.16
N LYS A 180 12.60 4.36 8.47
CA LYS A 180 13.72 4.63 7.57
C LYS A 180 13.58 3.87 6.25
N ALA A 181 13.32 2.57 6.31
CA ALA A 181 13.12 1.75 5.11
C ALA A 181 11.92 2.20 4.28
N LEU A 182 10.81 2.56 4.93
CA LEU A 182 9.62 3.08 4.25
C LEU A 182 9.87 4.45 3.58
N LEU A 183 10.60 5.35 4.24
CA LEU A 183 10.98 6.64 3.66
C LEU A 183 11.92 6.45 2.47
N GLN A 184 12.92 5.59 2.60
CA GLN A 184 13.82 5.25 1.50
C GLN A 184 13.06 4.68 0.29
N ALA A 185 12.04 3.84 0.52
CA ALA A 185 11.16 3.32 -0.53
C ALA A 185 10.27 4.40 -1.19
N GLU A 186 9.94 5.49 -0.49
CA GLU A 186 9.18 6.61 -1.06
C GLU A 186 10.09 7.65 -1.75
N GLU A 187 11.33 7.83 -1.26
CA GLU A 187 12.35 8.73 -1.83
C GLU A 187 13.00 8.18 -3.09
N SER A 188 13.09 6.85 -3.23
CA SER A 188 13.57 6.20 -4.45
C SER A 188 12.73 6.55 -5.70
N GLN A 189 11.55 7.20 -5.54
CA GLN A 189 10.80 7.85 -6.62
C GLN A 189 11.59 8.87 -7.44
N GLU A 190 12.56 9.54 -6.83
CA GLU A 190 13.32 10.60 -7.49
C GLU A 190 14.64 10.10 -8.10
N SER A 191 15.17 8.98 -7.60
CA SER A 191 16.51 8.48 -7.95
C SER A 191 16.53 7.14 -8.69
N GLN A 192 15.46 6.34 -8.60
CA GLN A 192 15.41 5.02 -9.22
C GLN A 192 14.12 4.79 -10.01
N ASP A 193 14.29 4.16 -11.17
CA ASP A 193 13.23 3.70 -12.06
C ASP A 193 12.70 2.31 -11.65
N LYS A 194 12.45 2.07 -10.35
CA LYS A 194 12.09 0.74 -9.83
C LYS A 194 11.00 0.80 -8.76
N PRO A 195 10.01 -0.11 -8.77
CA PRO A 195 9.12 -0.30 -7.63
C PRO A 195 9.91 -0.79 -6.41
N SER A 196 9.46 -0.45 -5.21
CA SER A 196 10.15 -0.84 -3.96
C SER A 196 9.30 -1.80 -3.13
N VAL A 197 9.96 -2.78 -2.51
CA VAL A 197 9.39 -3.65 -1.48
C VAL A 197 10.18 -3.46 -0.19
N VAL A 198 9.46 -3.33 0.93
CA VAL A 198 10.05 -3.31 2.28
C VAL A 198 9.65 -4.58 2.99
N CYS A 199 10.60 -5.43 3.33
CA CYS A 199 10.39 -6.73 3.96
C CYS A 199 10.96 -6.79 5.37
#